data_AF-A0A0X8JW15-F1
#
_entry.id   AF-A0A0X8JW15-F1
#
_cell.length_a   1.000
_cell.length_b   1.000
_cell.length_c   1.000
_cell.angle_alpha   90.00
_cell.angle_beta   90.00
_cell.angle_gamma   90.00
#
_symmetry.space_group_name_H-M   'P 1'
#
loop_
_entity.id
_entity.type
_entity.pdbx_description
1 polymer ?
#
loop_
_entity_poly.entity_id
_entity_poly.type
_entity_poly.pdbx_seq_one_letter_code
_entity_poly.pdbx_strand_id
1 'polypeptide(L)'
;MILNIWKWMGVIMKKIIFLLMLIMNVFIFAEKLHTDGKNNLNKLVGNWGNSADDLVSIRLKNNKWYFGSYCPDCQELSGYNNGMVWDIIQNYKNGVFIVKNFYKIPSKRDKNFYFAYDTKYKKLVELDSQLNIIGIINKR
;
A
#
# COMPACT_ATOMS: atom_id res chain seq x y z
N MET A 1 50.44 -29.62 13.69
CA MET A 1 50.18 -28.81 12.47
C MET A 1 48.73 -28.91 12.00
N ILE A 2 48.17 -30.12 11.81
CA ILE A 2 46.79 -30.35 11.32
C ILE A 2 45.70 -29.77 12.26
N LEU A 3 45.88 -29.88 13.58
CA LEU A 3 44.90 -29.39 14.57
C LEU A 3 44.66 -27.86 14.51
N ASN A 4 45.71 -27.09 14.19
CA ASN A 4 45.62 -25.64 14.05
C ASN A 4 44.87 -25.23 12.78
N ILE A 5 45.00 -26.01 11.70
CA ILE A 5 44.31 -25.79 10.43
C ILE A 5 42.80 -25.96 10.61
N TRP A 6 42.37 -27.02 11.31
CA TRP A 6 40.96 -27.27 11.61
C TRP A 6 40.32 -26.18 12.48
N LYS A 7 41.07 -25.70 13.49
CA LYS A 7 40.62 -24.60 14.36
C LYS A 7 40.49 -23.29 13.58
N TRP A 8 41.40 -23.03 12.64
CA TRP A 8 41.37 -21.86 11.76
C TRP A 8 40.20 -21.92 10.76
N MET A 9 39.97 -23.08 10.14
CA MET A 9 38.83 -23.33 9.26
C MET A 9 37.49 -23.13 9.99
N GLY A 10 37.38 -23.60 11.23
CA GLY A 10 36.19 -23.38 12.05
C GLY A 10 35.92 -21.91 12.37
N VAL A 11 36.98 -21.11 12.59
CA VAL A 11 36.86 -19.65 12.80
C VAL A 11 36.45 -18.93 11.52
N ILE A 12 37.01 -19.31 10.37
CA ILE A 12 36.62 -18.76 9.06
C ILE A 12 35.16 -19.08 8.76
N MET A 13 34.74 -20.32 8.98
CA MET A 13 33.38 -20.77 8.68
C MET A 13 32.33 -20.02 9.51
N LYS A 14 32.60 -19.77 10.80
CA LYS A 14 31.72 -18.94 11.65
C LYS A 14 31.61 -17.50 11.15
N LYS A 15 32.71 -16.90 10.68
CA LYS A 15 32.70 -15.53 10.13
C LYS A 15 31.91 -15.44 8.82
N ILE A 16 32.02 -16.45 7.95
CA ILE A 16 31.27 -16.53 6.70
C ILE A 16 29.77 -16.68 6.96
N ILE A 17 29.37 -17.54 7.91
CA ILE A 17 27.96 -17.71 8.30
C ILE A 17 27.40 -16.40 8.85
N PHE A 18 28.16 -15.69 9.69
CA PHE A 18 27.76 -14.40 10.23
C PHE A 18 27.61 -13.32 9.13
N LEU A 19 28.51 -13.30 8.15
CA LEU A 19 28.45 -12.39 7.01
C LEU A 19 27.23 -12.68 6.11
N LEU A 20 26.92 -13.95 5.86
CA LEU A 20 25.72 -14.38 5.14
C LEU A 20 24.43 -13.96 5.87
N MET A 21 24.38 -14.11 7.20
CA MET A 21 23.25 -13.64 8.02
C MET A 21 23.08 -12.12 7.95
N LEU A 22 24.18 -11.36 7.89
CA LEU A 22 24.10 -9.91 7.69
C LEU A 22 23.56 -9.53 6.31
N ILE A 23 24.02 -10.18 5.25
CA ILE A 23 23.61 -9.88 3.86
C ILE A 23 22.14 -10.24 3.62
N MET A 24 21.65 -11.35 4.18
CA MET A 24 20.26 -11.78 4.02
C MET A 24 19.23 -10.85 4.70
N ASN A 25 19.66 -10.01 5.64
CA ASN A 25 18.78 -9.03 6.31
C ASN A 25 18.60 -7.72 5.54
N VAL A 26 19.36 -7.48 4.45
CA VAL A 26 19.42 -6.14 3.81
C VAL A 26 18.30 -5.91 2.77
N PHE A 27 17.54 -6.94 2.39
CA PHE A 27 16.65 -6.85 1.22
C PHE A 27 15.15 -6.86 1.57
N ILE A 28 14.71 -5.91 2.41
CA ILE A 28 13.30 -5.50 2.42
C ILE A 28 13.22 -4.15 1.71
N PHE A 29 13.44 -4.15 0.40
CA PHE A 29 13.19 -2.96 -0.40
C PHE A 29 11.68 -2.75 -0.49
N ALA A 30 11.22 -1.58 -0.03
CA ALA A 30 9.84 -1.17 -0.23
C ALA A 30 9.59 -1.00 -1.74
N GLU A 31 8.66 -1.78 -2.28
CA GLU A 31 8.31 -1.73 -3.70
C GLU A 31 7.80 -0.31 -4.05
N LYS A 32 8.36 0.32 -5.08
CA LYS A 32 7.95 1.66 -5.51
C LYS A 32 6.76 1.60 -6.47
N LEU A 33 5.92 2.64 -6.43
CA LEU A 33 4.85 2.84 -7.41
C LEU A 33 5.40 2.92 -8.84
N HIS A 34 4.79 2.17 -9.76
CA HIS A 34 4.98 2.30 -11.20
C HIS A 34 3.82 3.11 -11.78
N THR A 35 4.11 4.30 -12.31
CA THR A 35 3.12 5.21 -12.87
C THR A 35 3.62 5.79 -14.19
N ASP A 36 2.70 6.04 -15.12
CA ASP A 36 2.96 6.78 -16.36
C ASP A 36 2.82 8.31 -16.16
N GLY A 37 2.56 8.75 -14.92
CA GLY A 37 2.34 10.14 -14.55
C GLY A 37 0.98 10.70 -14.97
N LYS A 38 0.15 9.92 -15.67
CA LYS A 38 -1.14 10.35 -16.19
C LYS A 38 -2.27 10.08 -15.19
N ASN A 39 -3.41 10.74 -15.40
CA ASN A 39 -4.60 10.44 -14.64
C ASN A 39 -5.19 9.10 -15.09
N ASN A 40 -5.07 8.09 -14.24
CA ASN A 40 -5.57 6.73 -14.47
C ASN A 40 -6.81 6.39 -13.62
N LEU A 41 -7.50 7.38 -13.05
CA LEU A 41 -8.62 7.15 -12.12
C LEU A 41 -9.79 6.38 -12.76
N ASN A 42 -10.03 6.59 -14.06
CA ASN A 42 -11.00 5.81 -14.84
C ASN A 42 -10.72 4.30 -14.80
N LYS A 43 -9.44 3.88 -14.76
CA LYS A 43 -9.07 2.46 -14.70
C LYS A 43 -9.40 1.83 -13.35
N LEU A 44 -9.58 2.66 -12.32
CA LEU A 44 -9.89 2.24 -10.96
C LEU A 44 -11.40 2.15 -10.68
N VAL A 45 -12.27 2.50 -11.64
CA VAL A 45 -13.72 2.37 -11.47
C VAL A 45 -14.11 0.92 -11.17
N GLY A 46 -14.92 0.74 -10.13
CA GLY A 46 -15.43 -0.56 -9.69
C GLY A 46 -15.15 -0.85 -8.22
N ASN A 47 -15.27 -2.13 -7.86
CA ASN A 47 -15.05 -2.63 -6.51
C ASN A 47 -13.70 -3.33 -6.42
N TRP A 48 -13.01 -3.13 -5.31
CA TRP A 48 -11.70 -3.67 -5.01
C TRP A 48 -11.71 -4.19 -3.57
N GLY A 49 -10.96 -5.24 -3.29
CA GLY A 49 -10.81 -5.77 -1.94
C GLY A 49 -10.18 -7.15 -1.93
N ASN A 50 -9.38 -7.43 -0.91
CA ASN A 50 -8.74 -8.73 -0.72
C ASN A 50 -9.55 -9.66 0.19
N SER A 51 -10.48 -9.10 0.97
CA SER A 51 -11.37 -9.80 1.88
C SER A 51 -12.77 -9.14 1.83
N ALA A 52 -13.78 -9.74 2.46
CA ALA A 52 -15.13 -9.16 2.50
C ALA A 52 -15.19 -7.87 3.34
N ASP A 53 -14.27 -7.75 4.30
CA ASP A 53 -14.21 -6.63 5.23
C ASP A 53 -13.35 -5.46 4.69
N ASP A 54 -12.48 -5.73 3.71
CA ASP A 54 -11.60 -4.72 3.07
C ASP A 54 -12.12 -4.25 1.70
N LEU A 55 -13.43 -4.10 1.59
CA LEU A 55 -14.08 -3.66 0.36
C LEU A 55 -13.99 -2.16 0.17
N VAL A 56 -13.48 -1.74 -0.99
CA VAL A 56 -13.47 -0.34 -1.42
C VAL A 56 -14.08 -0.20 -2.81
N SER A 57 -14.65 0.95 -3.11
CA SER A 57 -15.28 1.25 -4.38
C SER A 57 -14.84 2.61 -4.90
N ILE A 58 -14.59 2.72 -6.21
CA ILE A 58 -14.31 4.02 -6.85
C ILE A 58 -15.35 4.29 -7.92
N ARG A 59 -15.95 5.47 -7.88
CA ARG A 59 -17.04 5.86 -8.79
C ARG A 59 -16.95 7.34 -9.19
N LEU A 60 -17.41 7.63 -10.41
CA LEU A 60 -17.63 8.98 -10.90
C LEU A 60 -19.12 9.32 -10.78
N LYS A 61 -19.46 10.40 -10.07
CA LYS A 61 -20.84 10.90 -9.96
C LYS A 61 -20.83 12.42 -10.04
N ASN A 62 -21.71 12.98 -10.88
CA ASN A 62 -21.83 14.44 -11.06
C ASN A 62 -20.48 15.13 -11.32
N ASN A 63 -19.66 14.53 -12.21
CA ASN A 63 -18.31 15.00 -12.54
C ASN A 63 -17.33 15.07 -11.35
N LYS A 64 -17.62 14.37 -10.25
CA LYS A 64 -16.76 14.24 -9.07
C LYS A 64 -16.44 12.79 -8.79
N TRP A 65 -15.20 12.55 -8.37
CA TRP A 65 -14.69 11.23 -8.05
C TRP A 65 -14.87 10.93 -6.57
N TYR A 66 -15.36 9.73 -6.28
CA TYR A 66 -15.63 9.27 -4.92
C TYR A 66 -14.93 7.95 -4.64
N PHE A 67 -14.41 7.84 -3.42
CA PHE A 67 -13.88 6.64 -2.83
C PHE A 67 -14.84 6.18 -1.74
N GLY A 68 -15.37 4.98 -1.87
CA GLY A 68 -16.22 4.33 -0.88
C GLY A 68 -15.40 3.31 -0.11
N SER A 69 -15.39 3.40 1.21
CA SER A 69 -14.83 2.34 2.08
C SER A 69 -15.96 1.63 2.79
N TYR A 70 -15.95 0.29 2.76
CA TYR A 70 -16.88 -0.52 3.53
C TYR A 70 -16.69 -0.26 5.02
N CYS A 71 -17.80 0.08 5.68
CA CYS A 71 -17.87 0.18 7.12
C CYS A 71 -19.34 -0.01 7.54
N PRO A 72 -19.72 -1.22 8.01
CA PRO A 72 -21.11 -1.50 8.37
C PRO A 72 -21.59 -0.68 9.57
N ASP A 73 -20.67 -0.39 10.50
CA ASP A 73 -20.97 0.24 11.80
C ASP A 73 -20.68 1.75 11.83
N CYS A 74 -20.50 2.39 10.66
CA CYS A 74 -20.18 3.83 10.54
C CYS A 74 -21.40 4.72 10.26
N GLN A 75 -22.60 4.34 10.72
CA GLN A 75 -23.85 5.06 10.40
C GLN A 75 -23.83 6.55 10.79
N GLU A 76 -23.04 6.89 11.81
CA GLU A 76 -22.89 8.26 12.31
C GLU A 76 -21.91 9.12 11.49
N LEU A 77 -21.13 8.52 10.58
CA LEU A 77 -20.16 9.25 9.77
C LEU A 77 -20.83 9.97 8.60
N SER A 78 -20.42 11.22 8.38
CA SER A 78 -20.83 11.99 7.20
C SER A 78 -20.45 11.25 5.92
N GLY A 79 -21.38 11.13 4.97
CA GLY A 79 -21.14 10.40 3.71
C GLY A 79 -21.42 8.90 3.80
N TYR A 80 -21.88 8.39 4.95
CA TYR A 80 -22.39 7.02 5.07
C TYR A 80 -23.61 6.81 4.16
N ASN A 81 -23.59 5.73 3.39
CA ASN A 81 -24.71 5.26 2.58
C ASN A 81 -24.55 3.75 2.34
N ASN A 82 -25.55 2.96 2.78
CA ASN A 82 -25.64 1.51 2.54
C ASN A 82 -24.35 0.74 2.88
N GLY A 83 -23.83 0.93 4.10
CA GLY A 83 -22.64 0.22 4.58
C GLY A 83 -21.30 0.72 4.02
N MET A 84 -21.29 1.83 3.29
CA MET A 84 -20.07 2.49 2.82
C MET A 84 -20.02 3.94 3.27
N VAL A 85 -18.82 4.43 3.58
CA VAL A 85 -18.54 5.85 3.76
C VAL A 85 -17.91 6.38 2.48
N TRP A 86 -18.52 7.41 1.89
CA TRP A 86 -18.10 7.98 0.62
C TRP A 86 -17.35 9.30 0.80
N ASP A 87 -16.09 9.31 0.43
CA ASP A 87 -15.22 10.48 0.47
C ASP A 87 -14.84 10.98 -0.93
N ILE A 88 -14.54 12.28 -1.03
CA ILE A 88 -14.11 12.90 -2.28
C ILE A 88 -12.64 12.56 -2.56
N ILE A 89 -12.37 12.06 -3.75
CA ILE A 89 -11.01 11.83 -4.25
C ILE A 89 -10.41 13.15 -4.74
N GLN A 90 -9.20 13.44 -4.30
CA GLN A 90 -8.42 14.59 -4.78
C GLN A 90 -7.20 14.12 -5.55
N ASN A 91 -6.78 14.91 -6.54
CA ASN A 91 -5.49 14.70 -7.21
C ASN A 91 -4.37 15.09 -6.23
N TYR A 92 -3.32 14.27 -6.19
CA TYR A 92 -2.11 14.58 -5.44
C TYR A 92 -0.94 14.92 -6.38
N LYS A 93 -0.17 13.93 -6.85
CA LYS A 93 0.91 14.13 -7.82
C LYS A 93 1.18 12.86 -8.62
N ASN A 94 1.68 12.98 -9.85
CA ASN A 94 2.18 11.85 -10.66
C ASN A 94 1.18 10.69 -10.82
N GLY A 95 -0.10 10.97 -11.03
CA GLY A 95 -1.15 9.95 -11.14
C GLY A 95 -1.53 9.29 -9.80
N VAL A 96 -1.07 9.85 -8.67
CA VAL A 96 -1.49 9.47 -7.32
C VAL A 96 -2.66 10.33 -6.88
N PHE A 97 -3.58 9.68 -6.17
CA PHE A 97 -4.78 10.26 -5.60
C PHE A 97 -4.77 10.18 -4.09
N ILE A 98 -5.58 11.02 -3.46
CA ILE A 98 -5.64 11.12 -2.01
C ILE A 98 -7.09 11.23 -1.52
N VAL A 99 -7.38 10.54 -0.43
CA VAL A 99 -8.53 10.81 0.44
C VAL A 99 -8.00 11.40 1.74
N LYS A 100 -8.39 12.66 2.03
CA LYS A 100 -7.88 13.39 3.19
C LYS A 100 -8.58 12.94 4.47
N ASN A 101 -7.84 12.89 5.57
CA ASN A 101 -8.36 12.53 6.90
C ASN A 101 -9.13 11.20 6.95
N PHE A 102 -8.73 10.24 6.10
CA PHE A 102 -9.33 8.91 6.01
C PHE A 102 -9.13 8.11 7.31
N TYR A 103 -7.89 7.98 7.78
CA TYR A 103 -7.60 7.22 8.99
C TYR A 103 -7.92 8.01 10.25
N LYS A 104 -8.71 7.43 11.14
CA LYS A 104 -9.07 8.01 12.45
C LYS A 104 -8.27 7.42 13.62
N ILE A 105 -7.05 6.96 13.35
CA ILE A 105 -6.17 6.39 14.37
C ILE A 105 -5.45 7.54 15.12
N PRO A 106 -5.58 7.68 16.44
CA PRO A 106 -4.97 8.80 17.19
C PRO A 106 -3.45 8.89 17.05
N SER A 107 -2.75 7.75 17.01
CA SER A 107 -1.29 7.66 16.90
C SER A 107 -0.75 7.97 15.50
N LYS A 108 -1.60 7.95 14.46
CA LYS A 108 -1.18 8.14 13.08
C LYS A 108 -1.07 9.63 12.76
N ARG A 109 0.16 10.09 12.51
CA ARG A 109 0.44 11.50 12.13
C ARG A 109 -0.18 11.86 10.79
N ASP A 110 0.07 11.05 9.77
CA ASP A 110 -0.56 11.22 8.45
C ASP A 110 -1.84 10.41 8.36
N LYS A 111 -2.97 11.11 8.40
CA LYS A 111 -4.31 10.51 8.36
C LYS A 111 -4.82 10.31 6.94
N ASN A 112 -4.04 10.62 5.92
CA ASN A 112 -4.47 10.50 4.53
C ASN A 112 -4.34 9.07 4.02
N PHE A 113 -5.20 8.72 3.06
CA PHE A 113 -5.07 7.51 2.26
C PHE A 113 -4.58 7.89 0.87
N TYR A 114 -3.41 7.37 0.48
CA TYR A 114 -2.84 7.58 -0.84
C TYR A 114 -3.00 6.31 -1.67
N PHE A 115 -3.42 6.46 -2.91
CA PHE A 115 -3.62 5.32 -3.79
C PHE A 115 -3.39 5.70 -5.25
N ALA A 116 -3.12 4.69 -6.07
CA ALA A 116 -2.91 4.87 -7.50
C ALA A 116 -3.30 3.62 -8.29
N TYR A 117 -3.37 3.78 -9.61
CA TYR A 117 -3.31 2.65 -10.53
C TYR A 117 -1.85 2.37 -10.85
N ASP A 118 -1.35 1.23 -10.38
CA ASP A 118 0.01 0.81 -10.69
C ASP A 118 0.07 0.19 -12.09
N THR A 119 0.97 0.68 -12.94
CA THR A 119 1.07 0.26 -14.34
C THR A 119 1.78 -1.09 -14.52
N LYS A 120 2.61 -1.50 -13.56
CA LYS A 120 3.27 -2.81 -13.54
C LYS A 120 2.27 -3.90 -13.15
N TYR A 121 1.55 -3.72 -12.05
CA TYR A 121 0.58 -4.69 -11.54
C TYR A 121 -0.79 -4.59 -12.20
N LYS A 122 -1.09 -3.46 -12.84
CA LYS A 122 -2.41 -3.15 -13.44
C LYS A 122 -3.54 -3.20 -12.42
N LYS A 123 -3.26 -2.78 -11.19
CA LYS A 123 -4.16 -2.88 -10.01
C LYS A 123 -4.23 -1.57 -9.23
N LEU A 124 -5.22 -1.48 -8.36
CA LEU A 124 -5.27 -0.48 -7.31
C LEU A 124 -4.19 -0.81 -6.27
N VAL A 125 -3.38 0.18 -5.92
CA VAL A 125 -2.38 0.06 -4.86
C VAL A 125 -2.57 1.13 -3.80
N GLU A 126 -2.39 0.75 -2.54
CA GLU A 126 -2.24 1.65 -1.41
C GLU A 126 -0.77 2.05 -1.26
N LEU A 127 -0.56 3.34 -0.96
CA LEU A 127 0.76 3.95 -0.89
C LEU A 127 1.00 4.58 0.48
N ASP A 128 2.25 4.55 0.92
CA ASP A 128 2.71 5.41 2.01
C ASP A 128 2.99 6.85 1.52
N SER A 129 3.33 7.73 2.46
CA SER A 129 3.67 9.14 2.16
C SER A 129 4.90 9.32 1.25
N GLN A 130 5.74 8.29 1.11
CA GLN A 130 6.92 8.25 0.26
C GLN A 130 6.66 7.56 -1.09
N LEU A 131 5.39 7.23 -1.39
CA LEU A 131 4.94 6.54 -2.60
C LEU A 131 5.52 5.11 -2.75
N ASN A 132 5.84 4.47 -1.63
CA ASN A 132 6.05 3.02 -1.62
C ASN A 132 4.70 2.32 -1.59
N ILE A 133 4.59 1.21 -2.32
CA ILE A 133 3.44 0.31 -2.29
C ILE A 133 3.46 -0.44 -0.95
N ILE A 134 2.40 -0.24 -0.18
CA ILE A 134 2.17 -0.93 1.10
C ILE A 134 1.00 -1.92 1.04
N GLY A 135 0.19 -1.85 -0.03
CA GLY A 135 -0.88 -2.79 -0.29
C GLY A 135 -1.22 -2.88 -1.77
N ILE A 136 -1.45 -4.10 -2.26
CA ILE A 136 -2.03 -4.34 -3.59
C ILE A 136 -3.46 -4.83 -3.35
N ILE A 137 -4.43 -4.12 -3.91
CA ILE A 137 -5.84 -4.42 -3.71
C ILE A 137 -6.38 -5.05 -5.00
N ASN A 138 -6.96 -6.23 -4.88
CA ASN A 138 -7.48 -6.98 -6.03
C ASN A 138 -8.84 -6.47 -6.46
N LYS A 139 -9.12 -6.58 -7.76
CA LYS A 139 -10.44 -6.25 -8.30
C LYS A 139 -11.42 -7.35 -7.92
N ARG A 140 -12.64 -6.96 -7.56
CA ARG A 140 -13.77 -7.87 -7.30
C ARG A 140 -14.71 -7.97 -8.48
#